data_AF-A0A840Y694-F1
#
_entry.id   AF-A0A840Y694-F1
#
_cell.length_a   1.000
_cell.length_b   1.000
_cell.length_c   1.000
_cell.angle_alpha   90.00
_cell.angle_beta   90.00
_cell.angle_gamma   90.00
#
_symmetry.space_group_name_H-M   'P 1'
#
loop_
_entity.id
_entity.type
_entity.pdbx_description
1 polymer ?
#
loop_
_entity_poly.entity_id
_entity_poly.type
_entity_poly.pdbx_seq_one_letter_code
_entity_poly.pdbx_strand_id
1 'polypeptide(L)' 'MSERKMTEAQRAYEAKRAAKAGMSLEKWLASKERRAAEEARAAAQAAPKPPAPAKKPGFFGRLLEKAQKPL' A
#
# COMPACT_ATOMS: atom_id res chain seq x y z
N MET A 1 19.48 15.15 12.19
CA MET A 1 18.78 14.44 11.10
C MET A 1 18.60 15.43 9.98
N SER A 2 19.42 15.34 8.92
CA SER A 2 19.53 16.38 7.91
C SER A 2 18.19 16.68 7.27
N GLU A 3 17.66 17.87 7.57
CA GLU A 3 16.64 18.59 6.80
C GLU A 3 17.14 18.74 5.37
N ARG A 4 17.08 17.65 4.58
CA ARG A 4 17.36 17.70 3.15
C ARG A 4 16.27 18.57 2.54
N LYS A 5 16.57 19.88 2.48
CA LYS A 5 15.81 20.90 1.78
C LYS A 5 15.34 20.28 0.47
N MET A 6 14.03 20.01 0.37
CA MET A 6 13.43 19.45 -0.84
C MET A 6 13.87 20.30 -2.03
N THR A 7 14.30 19.65 -3.11
CA THR A 7 14.70 20.38 -4.32
C THR A 7 13.50 21.14 -4.88
N GLU A 8 13.74 22.19 -5.68
CA GLU A 8 12.63 22.97 -6.26
C GLU A 8 11.70 22.11 -7.11
N ALA A 9 12.25 21.15 -7.85
CA ALA A 9 11.48 20.17 -8.61
C ALA A 9 10.56 19.32 -7.71
N GLN A 10 11.05 18.90 -6.54
CA GLN A 10 10.26 18.16 -5.56
C GLN A 10 9.16 19.03 -4.94
N ARG A 11 9.48 20.29 -4.59
CA ARG A 11 8.45 21.23 -4.10
C ARG A 11 7.34 21.45 -5.12
N ALA A 12 7.67 21.66 -6.39
CA ALA A 12 6.68 21.86 -7.45
C ALA A 12 5.79 20.63 -7.63
N TYR A 13 6.37 19.44 -7.53
CA TYR A 13 5.63 18.17 -7.59
C TYR A 13 4.64 18.04 -6.42
N GLU A 14 5.08 18.30 -5.20
CA GLU A 14 4.24 18.25 -4.00
C GLU A 14 3.20 19.37 -4.00
N ALA A 15 3.50 20.54 -4.55
CA ALA A 15 2.54 21.65 -4.68
C ALA A 15 1.37 21.27 -5.60
N LYS A 16 1.63 20.56 -6.71
CA LYS A 16 0.57 20.03 -7.59
C LYS A 16 -0.35 19.06 -6.85
N ARG A 17 0.21 18.25 -5.96
CA ARG A 17 -0.53 17.27 -5.15
C ARG A 17 -1.33 17.96 -4.03
N ALA A 18 -0.75 18.94 -3.38
CA ALA A 18 -1.42 19.79 -2.40
C ALA A 18 -2.63 20.49 -3.04
N ALA A 19 -2.44 21.08 -4.22
CA ALA A 19 -3.51 21.70 -5.01
C ALA A 19 -4.61 20.68 -5.39
N LYS A 20 -4.23 19.47 -5.82
CA LYS A 20 -5.18 18.38 -6.09
C LYS A 20 -6.00 17.98 -4.86
N ALA A 21 -5.39 18.06 -3.68
CA ALA A 21 -6.05 17.77 -2.41
C ALA A 21 -6.75 19.00 -1.80
N GLY A 22 -6.79 20.14 -2.51
CA GLY A 22 -7.43 21.37 -2.05
C GLY A 22 -6.79 22.00 -0.82
N MET A 23 -5.48 21.78 -0.60
CA MET A 23 -4.78 22.29 0.57
C MET A 23 -3.44 22.97 0.22
N SER A 24 -2.90 23.75 1.15
CA SER A 24 -1.59 24.38 0.97
C SER A 24 -0.46 23.35 1.03
N LEU A 25 0.68 23.69 0.41
CA LEU A 25 1.86 22.82 0.37
C LEU A 25 2.34 22.45 1.78
N GLU A 26 2.38 23.40 2.70
CA GLU A 26 2.81 23.17 4.09
C GLU A 26 1.90 22.17 4.80
N LYS A 27 0.57 22.32 4.65
CA LYS A 27 -0.41 21.41 5.24
C LYS A 27 -0.34 20.01 4.61
N TRP A 28 -0.07 19.95 3.32
CA TRP A 28 0.15 18.70 2.60
C TRP A 28 1.39 17.95 3.09
N LEU A 29 2.51 18.65 3.26
CA LEU A 29 3.75 18.06 3.79
C LEU A 29 3.57 17.56 5.23
N ALA A 30 2.96 18.36 6.11
CA ALA A 30 2.66 17.95 7.48
C ALA A 30 1.72 16.73 7.54
N SER A 31 0.71 16.69 6.66
CA SER A 31 -0.18 15.53 6.56
C SER A 31 0.55 14.30 6.03
N LYS A 32 1.51 14.46 5.13
CA LYS A 32 2.30 13.37 4.56
C LYS A 32 3.24 12.77 5.60
N GLU A 33 3.90 13.58 6.41
CA GLU A 33 4.75 13.09 7.51
C GLU A 33 3.95 12.30 8.54
N ARG A 34 2.76 12.79 8.92
CA ARG A 34 1.87 12.05 9.82
C ARG A 34 1.45 10.71 9.21
N ARG A 35 1.06 10.70 7.93
CA ARG A 35 0.69 9.47 7.21
C ARG A 35 1.86 8.52 7.03
N ALA A 36 3.06 9.01 6.75
CA ALA A 36 4.25 8.17 6.61
C ALA A 36 4.62 7.51 7.94
N ALA A 37 4.43 8.19 9.07
CA ALA A 37 4.61 7.61 10.40
C ALA A 37 3.55 6.53 10.72
N GLU A 38 2.29 6.77 10.36
CA GLU A 38 1.21 5.78 10.50
C GLU A 38 1.39 4.59 9.56
N GLU A 39 1.80 4.83 8.31
CA GLU A 39 2.05 3.82 7.31
C GLU A 39 3.31 3.00 7.64
N ALA A 40 4.36 3.59 8.20
CA ALA A 40 5.51 2.84 8.72
C ALA A 40 5.11 1.90 9.87
N ARG A 41 4.21 2.36 10.75
CA ARG A 41 3.64 1.51 11.82
C ARG A 41 2.70 0.44 11.27
N ALA A 42 1.97 0.72 10.20
CA ALA A 42 1.11 -0.25 9.53
C ALA A 42 1.92 -1.26 8.71
N ALA A 43 2.97 -0.84 8.02
CA ALA A 43 3.87 -1.69 7.24
C ALA A 43 4.71 -2.61 8.13
N ALA A 44 5.11 -2.16 9.32
CA ALA A 44 5.72 -3.02 10.33
C ALA A 44 4.76 -4.13 10.84
N GLN A 45 3.46 -3.86 10.86
CA GLN A 45 2.42 -4.86 11.20
C GLN A 45 1.98 -5.69 9.99
N ALA A 46 2.14 -5.15 8.77
CA ALA A 46 1.84 -5.79 7.49
C ALA A 46 3.08 -6.42 6.85
N ALA A 47 4.05 -6.86 7.66
CA ALA A 47 5.06 -7.81 7.20
C ALA A 47 4.35 -8.95 6.46
N PRO A 48 4.84 -9.37 5.28
CA PRO A 48 4.12 -10.26 4.39
C PRO A 48 3.76 -11.54 5.14
N LYS A 49 2.47 -11.78 5.33
CA LYS A 49 1.96 -13.03 5.88
C LYS A 49 2.56 -14.17 5.03
N PRO A 50 3.21 -15.18 5.64
CA PRO A 50 3.80 -16.27 4.88
C PRO A 50 2.74 -16.88 3.95
N PRO A 51 3.11 -17.34 2.74
CA PRO A 51 2.14 -17.83 1.77
C PRO A 51 1.26 -18.87 2.45
N ALA A 52 -0.05 -18.62 2.45
CA ALA A 52 -0.99 -19.48 3.15
C ALA A 52 -0.85 -20.91 2.62
N PRO A 53 -0.85 -21.94 3.49
CA PRO A 53 -0.77 -23.32 3.04
C PRO A 53 -1.89 -23.59 2.04
N ALA A 54 -1.56 -24.24 0.92
CA ALA A 54 -2.48 -24.51 -0.17
C ALA A 54 -3.77 -25.11 0.39
N LYS A 55 -4.87 -24.35 0.28
CA LYS A 55 -6.16 -24.76 0.86
C LYS A 55 -6.61 -26.03 0.15
N LYS A 56 -6.88 -27.08 0.93
CA LYS A 56 -7.43 -28.33 0.41
C LYS A 56 -8.69 -28.03 -0.42
N PRO A 57 -8.89 -28.69 -1.57
CA PRO A 57 -10.05 -28.45 -2.40
C PRO A 57 -11.32 -28.70 -1.57
N GLY A 58 -12.11 -27.63 -1.43
CA GLY A 58 -13.42 -27.70 -0.79
C GLY A 58 -14.40 -28.51 -1.64
N PHE A 59 -15.66 -28.56 -1.22
CA PHE A 59 -16.70 -29.36 -1.87
C PHE A 59 -16.80 -29.13 -3.39
N PHE A 60 -16.80 -27.87 -3.84
CA PHE A 60 -16.83 -27.53 -5.27
C PHE A 60 -15.55 -27.89 -6.01
N GLY A 61 -14.38 -27.81 -5.35
CA GLY A 61 -13.10 -28.21 -5.93
C GLY A 61 -13.06 -29.71 -6.23
N ARG A 62 -13.65 -30.53 -5.35
CA ARG A 62 -13.77 -31.97 -5.58
C ARG A 62 -14.73 -32.32 -6.72
N LEU A 63 -15.81 -31.54 -6.88
CA LEU A 63 -16.75 -31.73 -7.98
C LEU A 63 -16.09 -31.41 -9.33
N LEU A 64 -15.31 -30.34 -9.39
CA LEU A 64 -14.57 -29.95 -10.60
C LEU A 64 -13.49 -31.00 -10.95
N GLU A 65 -12.77 -31.52 -9.95
CA GLU A 65 -11.77 -32.59 -10.16
C GLU A 65 -12.42 -33.86 -10.73
N LYS A 66 -13.61 -34.24 -10.21
CA LYS A 66 -14.39 -35.38 -10.70
C LYS A 66 -14.85 -35.19 -12.15
N ALA A 67 -15.19 -33.95 -12.54
CA ALA A 67 -15.61 -33.62 -13.90
C ALA A 67 -14.43 -33.57 -14.88
N GLN A 68 -13.24 -33.18 -14.41
CA GLN A 68 -12.05 -33.01 -15.24
C GLN A 68 -11.21 -34.27 -15.42
N LYS A 69 -11.54 -35.36 -14.70
CA LYS A 69 -10.84 -36.65 -14.78
C LYS A 69 -11.68 -37.63 -15.62
N PRO A 70 -11.47 -37.71 -16.95
CA PRO A 70 -12.07 -38.76 -17.75
C PRO A 70 -11.51 -40.12 -17.32
N LEU A 71 -12.38 -41.13 -17.25
CA LEU A 71 -12.02 -42.52 -17.00
C LEU A 71 -11.14 -43.07 -18.12
#